data_AF-A0ABD5VY44-F1
#
_entry.id   AF-A0ABD5VY44-F1
#
_cell.length_a   1.000
_cell.length_b   1.000
_cell.length_c   1.000
_cell.angle_alpha   90.00
_cell.angle_beta   90.00
_cell.angle_gamma   90.00
#
_symmetry.space_group_name_H-M   'P 1'
#
loop_
_entity.id
_entity.type
_entity.pdbx_description
1 polymer ?
#
loop_
_entity_poly.entity_id
_entity_poly.type
_entity_poly.pdbx_seq_one_letter_code
_entity_poly.pdbx_strand_id
1 'polypeptide(L)'
;MPTDDTPDSTGRNRARIALVGGCVLTVVLAALLAPGLATGEIAGTPIDSVLPGEPFKGSGAGDGGGFGALNPGDETGVGGETGFDTDTFASNDTDVHFEVESPEPAYWRTGSYATYTGSGWEQAADATEYDPPLSPQGLTDGLVDFEVTLAQPATAIPTVWQPQRVSGVDGLEVTEGGAIRATEAIDAGTTISGVSRSQVDDVGVLRAAGTEYPAELPNSTHSYPRRPHCGCRPLPRS
;
A
#
# COMPACT_ATOMS: atom_id res chain seq x y z
N MET A 1 75.63 3.07 24.25
CA MET A 1 75.12 2.42 23.02
C MET A 1 73.77 1.79 23.34
N PRO A 2 72.68 2.30 22.75
CA PRO A 2 71.47 1.52 22.49
C PRO A 2 71.37 1.20 20.99
N THR A 3 70.85 0.01 20.69
CA THR A 3 70.55 -0.55 19.37
C THR A 3 69.38 0.17 18.70
N ASP A 4 69.55 0.52 17.43
CA ASP A 4 68.46 0.98 16.56
C ASP A 4 67.98 -0.21 15.72
N ASP A 5 66.92 -0.88 16.20
CA ASP A 5 66.18 -1.88 15.45
C ASP A 5 65.18 -1.16 14.52
N THR A 6 65.60 -0.87 13.29
CA THR A 6 64.67 -0.40 12.25
C THR A 6 64.07 -1.63 11.55
N PRO A 7 62.76 -1.91 11.69
CA PRO A 7 62.15 -3.07 11.03
C PRO A 7 62.06 -2.87 9.52
N ASP A 8 62.44 -3.91 8.77
CA ASP A 8 62.40 -4.02 7.30
C ASP A 8 61.12 -3.46 6.66
N SER A 9 61.19 -2.20 6.19
CA SER A 9 60.12 -1.51 5.47
C SER A 9 59.90 -2.11 4.07
N THR A 10 60.94 -2.69 3.48
CA THR A 10 60.95 -3.28 2.13
C THR A 10 60.09 -4.55 2.04
N GLY A 11 60.08 -5.39 3.08
CA GLY A 11 59.30 -6.65 3.09
C GLY A 11 57.79 -6.41 3.18
N ARG A 12 57.38 -5.43 3.99
CA ARG A 12 55.96 -5.06 4.17
C ARG A 12 55.38 -4.42 2.91
N ASN A 13 56.18 -3.66 2.18
CA ASN A 13 55.74 -3.04 0.93
C ASN A 13 55.54 -4.09 -0.19
N ARG A 14 56.41 -5.10 -0.26
CA ARG A 14 56.25 -6.23 -1.20
C ARG A 14 55.01 -7.07 -0.88
N ALA A 15 54.73 -7.32 0.40
CA ALA A 15 53.52 -8.03 0.82
C ALA A 15 52.23 -7.26 0.48
N ARG A 16 52.23 -5.93 0.64
CA ARG A 16 51.12 -5.07 0.22
C ARG A 16 50.92 -5.05 -1.29
N ILE A 17 52.00 -4.94 -2.07
CA ILE A 17 51.94 -4.97 -3.53
C ILE A 17 51.42 -6.33 -4.02
N ALA A 18 51.86 -7.44 -3.42
CA ALA A 18 51.38 -8.77 -3.74
C ALA A 18 49.88 -8.94 -3.42
N LEU A 19 49.42 -8.43 -2.28
CA LEU A 19 48.00 -8.50 -1.89
C LEU A 19 47.11 -7.65 -2.80
N VAL A 20 47.51 -6.41 -3.09
CA VAL A 20 46.78 -5.52 -4.02
C VAL A 20 46.74 -6.13 -5.42
N GLY A 21 47.86 -6.69 -5.90
CA GLY A 21 47.93 -7.39 -7.18
C GLY A 21 46.99 -8.61 -7.22
N GLY A 22 46.94 -9.39 -6.14
CA GLY A 22 46.01 -10.51 -6.00
C GLY A 22 44.54 -10.08 -6.01
N CYS A 23 44.18 -9.03 -5.26
CA CYS A 23 42.82 -8.49 -5.24
C CYS A 23 42.38 -7.98 -6.63
N VAL A 24 43.24 -7.22 -7.32
CA VAL A 24 42.93 -6.74 -8.67
C VAL A 24 42.78 -7.92 -9.64
N LEU A 25 43.63 -8.95 -9.54
CA LEU A 25 43.52 -10.16 -10.35
C LEU A 25 42.17 -10.88 -10.10
N THR A 26 41.73 -11.00 -8.84
CA THR A 26 40.43 -11.62 -8.52
C THR A 26 39.24 -10.84 -9.07
N VAL A 27 39.27 -9.50 -8.99
CA VAL A 27 38.19 -8.64 -9.52
C VAL A 27 38.12 -8.74 -11.05
N VAL A 28 39.27 -8.77 -11.72
CA VAL A 28 39.34 -8.91 -13.19
C VAL A 28 38.86 -10.29 -13.64
N LEU A 29 39.23 -11.37 -12.93
CA LEU A 29 38.75 -12.73 -13.20
C LEU A 29 37.24 -12.88 -12.99
N ALA A 30 36.69 -12.26 -11.94
CA ALA A 30 35.24 -12.25 -11.70
C ALA A 30 34.46 -11.49 -12.79
N ALA A 31 34.99 -10.34 -13.25
CA ALA A 31 34.38 -9.55 -14.31
C ALA A 31 34.43 -10.24 -15.68
N LEU A 32 35.48 -11.01 -15.97
CA LEU A 32 35.63 -11.75 -17.23
C LEU A 32 34.73 -13.00 -17.33
N LEU A 33 34.23 -13.53 -16.21
CA LEU A 33 33.29 -14.66 -16.18
C LEU A 33 31.82 -14.24 -16.26
N ALA A 34 31.52 -12.94 -16.30
CA ALA A 34 30.15 -12.42 -16.23
C ALA A 34 29.37 -12.31 -17.57
N PRO A 35 29.92 -12.43 -18.79
CA PRO A 35 29.09 -12.48 -19.99
C PRO A 35 28.86 -13.93 -20.40
N GLY A 36 27.86 -14.59 -19.81
CA GLY A 36 27.54 -15.98 -20.21
C GLY A 36 26.39 -16.70 -19.50
N LEU A 37 25.75 -16.10 -18.50
CA LEU A 37 24.55 -16.66 -17.88
C LEU A 37 23.35 -15.74 -18.11
N ALA A 38 23.03 -15.55 -19.39
CA ALA A 38 21.74 -15.05 -19.84
C ALA A 38 21.13 -16.07 -20.80
N THR A 39 20.83 -17.25 -20.27
CA THR A 39 19.85 -18.18 -20.84
C THR A 39 18.97 -18.65 -19.68
N GLY A 40 18.15 -17.72 -19.21
CA GLY A 40 17.01 -17.97 -18.33
C GLY A 40 15.85 -17.24 -18.96
N GLU A 41 15.08 -17.98 -19.74
CA GLU A 41 13.83 -17.56 -20.35
C GLU A 41 12.84 -17.22 -19.23
N ILE A 42 12.55 -15.92 -19.05
CA ILE A 42 11.30 -15.46 -18.43
C ILE A 42 10.72 -14.46 -19.42
N ALA A 43 9.63 -14.88 -20.06
CA ALA A 43 8.84 -14.02 -20.92
C ALA A 43 8.32 -12.83 -20.09
N GLY A 44 8.62 -11.63 -20.58
CA GLY A 44 8.20 -10.37 -19.98
C GLY A 44 8.75 -9.23 -20.82
N THR A 45 8.26 -9.11 -22.06
CA THR A 45 8.57 -7.98 -22.92
C THR A 45 8.08 -6.68 -22.27
N PRO A 46 8.91 -5.64 -22.12
CA PRO A 46 8.48 -4.34 -21.63
C PRO A 46 7.95 -3.51 -22.81
N ILE A 47 6.84 -3.95 -23.41
CA ILE A 47 6.12 -3.18 -24.42
C ILE A 47 4.68 -3.70 -24.44
N ASP A 48 3.76 -3.03 -23.76
CA ASP A 48 2.40 -2.95 -24.28
C ASP A 48 2.07 -1.47 -24.48
N SER A 49 2.44 -1.04 -25.67
CA SER A 49 1.95 0.18 -26.28
C SER A 49 0.46 0.02 -26.54
N VAL A 50 -0.33 0.99 -26.08
CA VAL A 50 -1.36 1.65 -26.90
C VAL A 50 -2.09 0.71 -27.87
N LEU A 51 -3.03 -0.07 -27.35
CA LEU A 51 -4.08 -0.70 -28.15
C LEU A 51 -5.42 -0.05 -27.79
N PRO A 52 -6.05 0.69 -28.70
CA PRO A 52 -7.42 1.15 -28.52
C PRO A 52 -8.37 -0.03 -28.71
N GLY A 53 -9.07 -0.45 -27.65
CA GLY A 53 -10.33 -1.18 -27.80
C GLY A 53 -10.51 -2.54 -27.10
N GLU A 54 -9.75 -2.88 -26.05
CA GLU A 54 -10.10 -4.05 -25.22
C GLU A 54 -10.63 -3.63 -23.84
N PRO A 55 -11.80 -4.13 -23.40
CA PRO A 55 -12.34 -3.82 -22.07
C PRO A 55 -11.43 -4.42 -21.00
N PHE A 56 -11.01 -3.59 -20.04
CA PHE A 56 -10.30 -4.02 -18.83
C PHE A 56 -11.06 -5.15 -18.16
N LYS A 57 -10.51 -6.37 -18.29
CA LYS A 57 -11.06 -7.55 -17.64
C LYS A 57 -10.31 -7.75 -16.33
N GLY A 58 -10.81 -7.10 -15.27
CA GLY A 58 -10.43 -7.44 -13.90
C GLY A 58 -10.59 -8.93 -13.68
N SER A 59 -9.48 -9.63 -13.51
CA SER A 59 -9.42 -11.05 -13.17
C SER A 59 -8.11 -11.22 -12.40
N GLY A 60 -8.25 -11.55 -11.11
CA GLY A 60 -7.25 -11.37 -10.06
C GLY A 60 -5.98 -12.21 -10.14
N ALA A 61 -5.21 -12.09 -9.05
CA ALA A 61 -3.98 -12.83 -8.73
C ALA A 61 -2.81 -12.60 -9.70
N GLY A 62 -2.16 -11.44 -9.55
CA GLY A 62 -0.87 -11.13 -10.16
C GLY A 62 0.13 -10.73 -9.08
N ASP A 63 1.06 -11.65 -8.83
CA ASP A 63 2.37 -11.47 -8.20
C ASP A 63 2.94 -10.05 -8.41
N GLY A 64 2.99 -9.27 -7.33
CA GLY A 64 3.46 -7.90 -7.33
C GLY A 64 3.30 -7.31 -5.95
N GLY A 65 4.35 -7.37 -5.13
CA GLY A 65 4.43 -6.83 -3.78
C GLY A 65 4.36 -5.30 -3.71
N GLY A 66 3.29 -4.71 -4.24
CA GLY A 66 2.94 -3.31 -4.08
C GLY A 66 1.61 -3.22 -3.37
N PHE A 67 1.56 -2.47 -2.26
CA PHE A 67 0.28 -2.02 -1.72
C PHE A 67 -0.34 -1.12 -2.79
N GLY A 68 -1.19 -1.70 -3.65
CA GLY A 68 -1.88 -0.98 -4.72
C GLY A 68 -2.87 -0.01 -4.11
N ALA A 69 -2.37 1.08 -3.51
CA ALA A 69 -3.18 2.02 -2.75
C ALA A 69 -4.25 2.63 -3.66
N LEU A 70 -3.92 2.88 -4.92
CA LEU A 70 -4.85 3.39 -5.94
C LEU A 70 -5.72 2.32 -6.59
N ASN A 71 -5.38 1.04 -6.40
CA ASN A 71 -6.05 -0.10 -7.01
C ASN A 71 -6.19 -1.22 -5.95
N PRO A 72 -6.96 -0.99 -4.88
CA PRO A 72 -7.11 -1.96 -3.81
C PRO A 72 -7.78 -3.22 -4.37
N GLY A 73 -7.14 -4.38 -4.15
CA GLY A 73 -7.72 -5.68 -4.46
C GLY A 73 -8.70 -6.13 -3.38
N ASP A 74 -9.45 -7.20 -3.67
CA ASP A 74 -10.45 -7.76 -2.75
C ASP A 74 -9.84 -8.40 -1.49
N GLU A 75 -8.55 -8.71 -1.51
CA GLU A 75 -7.82 -9.33 -0.39
C GLU A 75 -6.43 -8.73 -0.20
N THR A 76 -5.93 -8.79 1.03
CA THR A 76 -4.56 -8.42 1.37
C THR A 76 -3.98 -9.36 2.43
N GLY A 77 -2.72 -9.76 2.29
CA GLY A 77 -2.05 -10.66 3.23
C GLY A 77 -1.64 -9.98 4.54
N VAL A 78 -1.54 -10.74 5.62
CA VAL A 78 -1.00 -10.29 6.91
C VAL A 78 0.37 -10.90 7.13
N GLY A 79 1.39 -10.02 7.23
CA GLY A 79 2.77 -10.44 7.36
C GLY A 79 3.26 -11.06 6.06
N GLY A 80 4.02 -10.30 5.27
CA GLY A 80 4.77 -10.91 4.17
C GLY A 80 5.66 -12.06 4.67
N GLU A 81 6.16 -12.87 3.74
CA GLU A 81 7.03 -14.01 4.04
C GLU A 81 8.04 -13.60 5.13
N THR A 82 8.14 -14.32 6.24
CA THR A 82 8.84 -13.85 7.48
C THR A 82 10.36 -13.64 7.34
N GLY A 83 10.88 -13.43 6.14
CA GLY A 83 12.17 -12.81 5.89
C GLY A 83 12.18 -11.40 6.46
N PHE A 84 13.21 -11.09 7.24
CA PHE A 84 13.51 -9.74 7.70
C PHE A 84 14.08 -8.87 6.56
N ASP A 85 13.62 -9.10 5.34
CA ASP A 85 14.01 -8.35 4.17
C ASP A 85 13.22 -7.05 4.17
N THR A 86 13.92 -5.94 4.00
CA THR A 86 13.35 -4.58 4.07
C THR A 86 12.26 -4.36 3.00
N ASP A 87 12.29 -5.18 1.96
CA ASP A 87 11.34 -5.19 0.84
C ASP A 87 9.99 -5.84 1.20
N THR A 88 9.90 -6.55 2.33
CA THR A 88 8.70 -7.35 2.69
C THR A 88 7.62 -6.55 3.43
N PHE A 89 7.98 -5.44 4.07
CA PHE A 89 7.07 -4.68 4.95
C PHE A 89 6.78 -3.26 4.50
N ALA A 90 7.50 -2.77 3.50
CA ALA A 90 7.29 -1.46 2.92
C ALA A 90 7.55 -1.53 1.42
N SER A 91 6.58 -1.12 0.62
CA SER A 91 6.91 -0.62 -0.70
C SER A 91 7.80 0.61 -0.48
N ASN A 92 9.09 0.49 -0.79
CA ASN A 92 10.05 1.61 -0.75
C ASN A 92 10.00 2.42 -2.06
N ASP A 93 8.92 2.27 -2.82
CA ASP A 93 8.70 3.03 -4.02
C ASP A 93 8.43 4.50 -3.64
N THR A 94 9.10 5.40 -4.35
CA THR A 94 9.02 6.86 -4.10
C THR A 94 8.21 7.57 -5.18
N ASP A 95 7.61 6.82 -6.12
CA ASP A 95 6.79 7.39 -7.16
C ASP A 95 5.56 8.06 -6.54
N VAL A 96 5.24 9.24 -7.08
CA VAL A 96 4.07 9.97 -6.65
C VAL A 96 2.84 9.24 -7.20
N HIS A 97 1.93 8.86 -6.31
CA HIS A 97 0.68 8.20 -6.69
C HIS A 97 -0.41 9.23 -7.02
N PHE A 98 -0.52 10.27 -6.21
CA PHE A 98 -1.49 11.36 -6.39
C PHE A 98 -1.03 12.59 -5.61
N GLU A 99 -1.52 13.76 -6.04
CA GLU A 99 -1.37 15.03 -5.36
C GLU A 99 -2.74 15.50 -4.87
N VAL A 100 -2.77 16.19 -3.72
CA VAL A 100 -4.01 16.69 -3.15
C VAL A 100 -3.89 18.16 -2.79
N GLU A 101 -4.88 18.93 -3.22
CA GLU A 101 -5.13 20.28 -2.75
C GLU A 101 -6.31 20.25 -1.77
N SER A 102 -6.06 20.63 -0.52
CA SER A 102 -7.05 20.64 0.56
C SER A 102 -6.73 21.80 1.52
N PRO A 103 -7.73 22.48 2.10
CA PRO A 103 -7.51 23.55 3.07
C PRO A 103 -6.85 23.04 4.36
N GLU A 104 -7.03 21.76 4.69
CA GLU A 104 -6.53 21.14 5.92
C GLU A 104 -5.89 19.77 5.63
N PRO A 105 -4.87 19.36 6.41
CA PRO A 105 -4.30 18.02 6.31
C PRO A 105 -5.32 16.97 6.76
N ALA A 106 -5.40 15.86 6.03
CA ALA A 106 -6.37 14.79 6.29
C ALA A 106 -5.80 13.40 5.97
N TYR A 107 -6.51 12.37 6.45
CA TYR A 107 -6.19 10.98 6.12
C TYR A 107 -6.95 10.55 4.86
N TRP A 108 -6.19 10.25 3.79
CA TRP A 108 -6.71 9.88 2.47
C TRP A 108 -6.87 8.37 2.37
N ARG A 109 -8.10 7.92 2.15
CA ARG A 109 -8.46 6.50 2.05
C ARG A 109 -8.88 6.16 0.64
N THR A 110 -8.50 4.96 0.22
CA THR A 110 -8.85 4.40 -1.09
C THR A 110 -9.66 3.10 -0.96
N GLY A 111 -9.70 2.51 0.24
CA GLY A 111 -10.44 1.29 0.49
C GLY A 111 -10.44 0.93 1.98
N SER A 112 -11.11 -0.17 2.30
CA SER A 112 -11.10 -0.77 3.64
C SER A 112 -11.33 -2.27 3.56
N TYR A 113 -10.64 -3.01 4.41
CA TYR A 113 -10.84 -4.44 4.57
C TYR A 113 -11.59 -4.73 5.88
N ALA A 114 -12.51 -5.68 5.87
CA ALA A 114 -13.45 -5.92 6.97
C ALA A 114 -13.27 -7.29 7.62
N THR A 115 -12.94 -8.33 6.84
CA THR A 115 -12.96 -9.72 7.31
C THR A 115 -11.56 -10.27 7.46
N TYR A 116 -11.19 -10.71 8.67
CA TYR A 116 -9.92 -11.39 8.89
C TYR A 116 -10.05 -12.89 8.56
N THR A 117 -9.22 -13.38 7.63
CA THR A 117 -9.30 -14.76 7.14
C THR A 117 -8.47 -15.75 7.95
N GLY A 118 -7.58 -15.26 8.82
CA GLY A 118 -6.58 -16.08 9.50
C GLY A 118 -5.15 -15.84 9.02
N SER A 119 -4.99 -15.38 7.78
CA SER A 119 -3.70 -15.06 7.15
C SER A 119 -3.72 -13.73 6.39
N GLY A 120 -4.86 -13.05 6.39
CA GLY A 120 -5.12 -11.89 5.55
C GLY A 120 -6.38 -11.17 5.97
N TRP A 121 -6.70 -10.13 5.21
CA TRP A 121 -7.93 -9.40 5.28
C TRP A 121 -8.62 -9.42 3.93
N GLU A 122 -9.93 -9.58 3.93
CA GLU A 122 -10.80 -9.48 2.77
C GLU A 122 -11.66 -8.23 2.87
N GLN A 123 -11.89 -7.59 1.72
CA GLN A 123 -12.84 -6.51 1.55
C GLN A 123 -14.25 -7.09 1.44
N ALA A 124 -15.25 -6.31 1.86
CA ALA A 124 -16.63 -6.63 1.55
C ALA A 124 -16.85 -6.50 0.04
N ALA A 125 -17.34 -7.57 -0.60
CA ALA A 125 -17.53 -7.61 -2.06
C ALA A 125 -18.68 -6.71 -2.53
N ASP A 126 -19.55 -6.26 -1.62
CA ASP A 126 -20.72 -5.48 -1.95
C ASP A 126 -20.35 -4.00 -2.23
N ALA A 127 -20.75 -3.54 -3.41
CA ALA A 127 -20.73 -2.14 -3.79
C ALA A 127 -22.08 -1.76 -4.41
N THR A 128 -22.43 -0.48 -4.29
CA THR A 128 -23.67 0.08 -4.82
C THR A 128 -23.36 1.21 -5.80
N GLU A 129 -24.26 1.44 -6.74
CA GLU A 129 -24.12 2.55 -7.69
C GLU A 129 -23.96 3.88 -6.93
N TYR A 130 -23.05 4.73 -7.43
CA TYR A 130 -22.80 6.03 -6.83
C TYR A 130 -23.96 7.01 -7.09
N ASP A 131 -24.73 7.31 -6.04
CA ASP A 131 -25.85 8.25 -6.07
C ASP A 131 -25.62 9.41 -5.08
N PRO A 132 -24.95 10.51 -5.49
CA PRO A 132 -24.65 11.62 -4.61
C PRO A 132 -25.87 12.55 -4.37
N PRO A 133 -25.99 13.19 -3.19
CA PRO A 133 -24.99 13.19 -2.11
C PRO A 133 -25.08 11.94 -1.23
N LEU A 134 -23.93 11.35 -0.94
CA LEU A 134 -23.83 10.27 0.02
C LEU A 134 -24.13 10.79 1.43
N SER A 135 -24.84 9.97 2.20
CA SER A 135 -25.20 10.29 3.58
C SER A 135 -24.09 9.83 4.52
N PRO A 136 -23.36 10.74 5.18
CA PRO A 136 -22.34 10.36 6.14
C PRO A 136 -22.98 9.70 7.37
N GLN A 137 -22.34 8.63 7.84
CA GLN A 137 -22.78 7.83 8.97
C GLN A 137 -22.15 8.32 10.27
N GLY A 138 -22.90 8.26 11.37
CA GLY A 138 -22.40 8.61 12.70
C GLY A 138 -22.16 10.11 12.91
N LEU A 139 -21.47 10.43 14.01
CA LEU A 139 -21.13 11.81 14.35
C LEU A 139 -20.02 12.31 13.44
N THR A 140 -20.28 13.42 12.76
CA THR A 140 -19.35 14.08 11.86
C THR A 140 -19.27 15.56 12.21
N ASP A 141 -18.13 16.16 11.91
CA ASP A 141 -17.90 17.60 12.02
C ASP A 141 -17.40 18.15 10.68
N GLY A 142 -17.50 19.47 10.50
CA GLY A 142 -16.86 20.17 9.39
C GLY A 142 -17.25 19.72 7.98
N LEU A 143 -16.63 20.37 7.00
CA LEU A 143 -16.59 19.97 5.61
C LEU A 143 -15.13 20.12 5.15
N VAL A 144 -14.67 19.17 4.35
CA VAL A 144 -13.35 19.19 3.73
C VAL A 144 -13.57 19.16 2.22
N ASP A 145 -13.44 20.32 1.58
CA ASP A 145 -13.38 20.44 0.13
C ASP A 145 -11.97 20.08 -0.34
N PHE A 146 -11.85 19.30 -1.41
CA PHE A 146 -10.55 18.87 -1.91
C PHE A 146 -10.53 18.65 -3.42
N GLU A 147 -9.32 18.65 -3.97
CA GLU A 147 -9.02 18.26 -5.34
C GLU A 147 -7.87 17.25 -5.34
N VAL A 148 -8.07 16.11 -6.01
CA VAL A 148 -7.07 15.06 -6.16
C VAL A 148 -6.66 15.00 -7.63
N THR A 149 -5.36 15.10 -7.89
CA THR A 149 -4.80 14.82 -9.21
C THR A 149 -4.05 13.50 -9.17
N LEU A 150 -4.49 12.53 -9.97
CA LEU A 150 -3.86 11.23 -10.06
C LEU A 150 -2.55 11.34 -10.83
N ALA A 151 -1.44 10.87 -10.27
CA ALA A 151 -0.17 10.76 -10.97
C ALA A 151 0.02 9.37 -11.62
N GLN A 152 -0.79 8.40 -11.21
CA GLN A 152 -0.83 7.04 -11.75
C GLN A 152 -2.28 6.61 -12.01
N PRO A 153 -2.51 5.61 -12.89
CA PRO A 153 -3.85 5.08 -13.12
C PRO A 153 -4.44 4.47 -11.83
N ALA A 154 -5.74 4.71 -11.61
CA ALA A 154 -6.43 4.31 -10.38
C ALA A 154 -7.83 3.77 -10.65
N THR A 155 -8.26 2.80 -9.85
CA THR A 155 -9.66 2.40 -9.75
C THR A 155 -10.31 2.89 -8.47
N ALA A 156 -9.54 3.24 -7.45
CA ALA A 156 -10.03 3.87 -6.23
C ALA A 156 -9.77 5.37 -6.22
N ILE A 157 -10.76 6.14 -5.74
CA ILE A 157 -10.62 7.58 -5.56
C ILE A 157 -10.14 7.85 -4.12
N PRO A 158 -8.95 8.47 -3.93
CA PRO A 158 -8.51 8.91 -2.62
C PRO A 158 -9.49 9.95 -2.06
N THR A 159 -10.07 9.66 -0.90
CA THR A 159 -11.02 10.58 -0.24
C THR A 159 -10.75 10.65 1.25
N VAL A 160 -11.10 11.78 1.86
CA VAL A 160 -11.19 11.87 3.31
C VAL A 160 -12.45 11.14 3.77
N TRP A 161 -12.36 10.34 4.82
CA TRP A 161 -13.54 9.76 5.44
C TRP A 161 -14.36 10.86 6.16
N GLN A 162 -15.61 11.16 5.81
CA GLN A 162 -16.56 10.48 4.91
C GLN A 162 -16.92 11.30 3.66
N PRO A 163 -16.75 10.76 2.43
CA PRO A 163 -17.12 11.48 1.23
C PRO A 163 -18.63 11.68 1.12
N GLN A 164 -19.05 12.89 0.76
CA GLN A 164 -20.44 13.21 0.38
C GLN A 164 -20.61 13.26 -1.14
N ARG A 165 -19.63 13.87 -1.81
CA ARG A 165 -19.67 14.05 -3.26
C ARG A 165 -18.25 14.01 -3.84
N VAL A 166 -18.14 13.46 -5.02
CA VAL A 166 -16.99 13.49 -5.91
C VAL A 166 -17.52 13.81 -7.30
N SER A 167 -16.71 14.49 -8.11
CA SER A 167 -17.03 14.90 -9.47
C SER A 167 -15.77 14.91 -10.34
N GLY A 168 -15.94 14.80 -11.66
CA GLY A 168 -14.85 14.78 -12.63
C GLY A 168 -14.63 13.42 -13.30
N VAL A 169 -15.28 12.37 -12.79
CA VAL A 169 -15.22 10.99 -13.31
C VAL A 169 -16.61 10.36 -13.23
N ASP A 170 -16.96 9.56 -14.24
CA ASP A 170 -18.23 8.83 -14.34
C ASP A 170 -18.02 7.33 -13.99
N GLY A 171 -19.12 6.56 -13.92
CA GLY A 171 -19.05 5.12 -13.68
C GLY A 171 -18.50 4.79 -12.28
N LEU A 172 -19.06 5.43 -11.25
CA LEU A 172 -18.61 5.27 -9.88
C LEU A 172 -19.51 4.33 -9.08
N GLU A 173 -18.91 3.66 -8.11
CA GLU A 173 -19.58 2.83 -7.11
C GLU A 173 -19.08 3.17 -5.70
N VAL A 174 -19.92 2.89 -4.71
CA VAL A 174 -19.61 3.02 -3.29
C VAL A 174 -19.57 1.64 -2.65
N THR A 175 -18.41 1.29 -2.10
CA THR A 175 -18.23 0.05 -1.34
C THR A 175 -18.98 0.11 0.00
N GLU A 176 -19.29 -1.04 0.60
CA GLU A 176 -19.87 -1.09 1.96
C GLU A 176 -19.04 -0.31 2.99
N GLY A 177 -17.70 -0.33 2.83
CA GLY A 177 -16.76 0.43 3.64
C GLY A 177 -16.70 1.94 3.36
N GLY A 178 -17.56 2.45 2.47
CA GLY A 178 -17.72 3.86 2.11
C GLY A 178 -16.57 4.47 1.29
N ALA A 179 -15.71 3.64 0.70
CA ALA A 179 -14.76 4.08 -0.34
C ALA A 179 -15.47 4.19 -1.69
N ILE A 180 -15.06 5.18 -2.49
CA ILE A 180 -15.55 5.41 -3.85
C ILE A 180 -14.55 4.80 -4.84
N ARG A 181 -15.06 3.97 -5.76
CA ARG A 181 -14.27 3.35 -6.82
C ARG A 181 -14.91 3.58 -8.18
N ALA A 182 -14.11 3.58 -9.23
CA ALA A 182 -14.57 3.57 -10.60
C ALA A 182 -14.71 2.14 -11.12
N THR A 183 -15.72 1.89 -11.94
CA THR A 183 -15.93 0.61 -12.63
C THR A 183 -14.92 0.38 -13.75
N GLU A 184 -14.33 1.47 -14.24
CA GLU A 184 -13.26 1.47 -15.24
C GLU A 184 -12.04 2.20 -14.67
N ALA A 185 -10.84 1.89 -15.19
CA ALA A 185 -9.62 2.55 -14.75
C ALA A 185 -9.65 4.04 -15.10
N ILE A 186 -9.28 4.88 -14.14
CA ILE A 186 -9.10 6.32 -14.32
C ILE A 186 -7.66 6.58 -14.75
N ASP A 187 -7.48 7.34 -15.82
CA ASP A 187 -6.16 7.67 -16.34
C ASP A 187 -5.36 8.59 -15.40
N ALA A 188 -4.04 8.44 -15.44
CA ALA A 188 -3.13 9.40 -14.82
C ALA A 188 -3.30 10.80 -15.43
N GLY A 189 -3.10 11.83 -14.61
CA GLY A 189 -3.35 13.24 -14.94
C GLY A 189 -4.82 13.67 -14.75
N THR A 190 -5.72 12.76 -14.40
CA THR A 190 -7.13 13.10 -14.11
C THR A 190 -7.24 13.83 -12.78
N THR A 191 -7.98 14.93 -12.80
CA THR A 191 -8.28 15.75 -11.64
C THR A 191 -9.73 15.51 -11.18
N ILE A 192 -9.88 15.26 -9.89
CA ILE A 192 -11.14 14.85 -9.25
C ILE A 192 -11.40 15.79 -8.08
N SER A 193 -12.52 16.50 -8.10
CA SER A 193 -12.92 17.38 -6.98
C SER A 193 -13.94 16.67 -6.10
N GLY A 194 -13.87 16.88 -4.78
CA GLY A 194 -14.79 16.25 -3.84
C GLY A 194 -15.01 17.04 -2.56
N VAL A 195 -16.02 16.59 -1.82
CA VAL A 195 -16.39 17.13 -0.51
C VAL A 195 -16.60 15.97 0.44
N SER A 196 -15.90 16.01 1.57
CA SER A 196 -16.04 15.04 2.67
C SER A 196 -16.46 15.72 3.97
N ARG A 197 -16.93 14.94 4.94
CA ARG A 197 -17.07 15.36 6.34
C ARG A 197 -15.93 14.84 7.18
N SER A 198 -15.39 15.62 8.09
CA SER A 198 -14.43 15.12 9.08
C SER A 198 -15.17 14.39 10.21
N GLN A 199 -14.41 13.61 10.98
CA GLN A 199 -14.93 12.99 12.20
C GLN A 199 -14.90 14.00 13.35
N VAL A 200 -15.81 13.83 14.31
CA VAL A 200 -15.72 14.58 15.57
C VAL A 200 -14.48 14.15 16.34
N ASP A 201 -13.62 15.09 16.68
CA ASP A 201 -12.40 14.88 17.48
C ASP A 201 -12.50 15.44 18.91
N ASP A 202 -13.59 16.16 19.24
CA ASP A 202 -13.84 16.67 20.58
C ASP A 202 -14.08 15.54 21.59
N VAL A 203 -13.13 15.39 22.52
CA VAL A 203 -13.15 14.34 23.55
C VAL A 203 -14.36 14.46 24.49
N GLY A 204 -14.87 15.66 24.74
CA GLY A 204 -16.05 15.88 25.56
C GLY A 204 -17.31 15.32 24.90
N VAL A 205 -17.50 15.59 23.61
CA VAL A 205 -18.58 15.03 22.80
C VAL A 205 -18.46 13.50 22.72
N LEU A 206 -17.26 12.97 22.47
CA LEU A 206 -17.04 11.52 22.39
C LEU A 206 -17.29 10.79 23.71
N ARG A 207 -17.04 11.42 24.86
CA ARG A 207 -17.39 10.86 26.18
C ARG A 207 -18.88 10.94 26.49
N ALA A 208 -19.58 11.91 25.92
CA ALA A 208 -21.02 12.08 26.08
C ALA A 208 -21.83 11.20 25.11
N ALA A 209 -21.23 10.77 23.99
CA ALA A 209 -21.78 9.72 23.15
C ALA A 209 -21.87 8.44 24.00
N GLY A 210 -23.10 8.06 24.36
CA GLY A 210 -23.36 6.99 25.31
C GLY A 210 -22.78 5.63 24.90
N THR A 211 -22.83 4.68 25.84
CA THR A 211 -22.38 3.30 25.62
C THR A 211 -23.51 2.37 25.15
N GLU A 212 -24.65 2.92 24.72
CA GLU A 212 -25.76 2.13 24.17
C GLU A 212 -25.42 1.63 22.76
N TYR A 213 -24.59 0.60 22.70
CA TYR A 213 -24.38 -0.17 21.48
C TYR A 213 -25.60 -1.08 21.22
N PRO A 214 -25.99 -1.28 19.95
CA PRO A 214 -26.97 -2.30 19.60
C PRO A 214 -26.56 -3.66 20.21
N ALA A 215 -27.52 -4.35 20.82
CA ALA A 215 -27.28 -5.66 21.45
C ALA A 215 -26.78 -6.72 20.44
N GLU A 216 -27.06 -6.49 19.15
CA GLU A 216 -26.60 -7.29 18.03
C GLU A 216 -25.80 -6.37 17.10
N LEU A 217 -24.47 -6.53 17.10
CA LEU A 217 -23.64 -6.00 16.04
C LEU A 217 -23.83 -6.91 14.81
N PRO A 218 -23.90 -6.37 13.59
CA PRO A 218 -23.92 -7.18 12.38
C PRO A 218 -22.79 -8.21 12.43
N ASN A 219 -23.09 -9.47 12.09
CA ASN A 219 -22.13 -10.57 12.13
C ASN A 219 -20.86 -10.30 11.29
N SER A 220 -20.90 -9.34 10.37
CA SER A 220 -19.78 -8.95 9.51
C SER A 220 -18.56 -8.45 10.30
N THR A 221 -18.74 -7.78 11.44
CA THR A 221 -17.59 -7.25 12.22
C THR A 221 -16.91 -8.31 13.10
N HIS A 222 -17.56 -9.46 13.33
CA HIS A 222 -17.05 -10.52 14.23
C HIS A 222 -16.70 -11.83 13.50
N SER A 223 -16.53 -11.79 12.18
CA SER A 223 -16.05 -12.95 11.42
C SER A 223 -14.59 -13.23 11.73
N TYR A 224 -14.38 -13.97 12.82
CA TYR A 224 -13.12 -14.66 13.09
C TYR A 224 -13.27 -16.12 12.64
N PRO A 225 -12.26 -16.70 11.99
CA PRO A 225 -12.27 -18.11 11.65
C PRO A 225 -12.44 -18.94 12.93
N ARG A 226 -13.45 -19.83 12.96
CA ARG A 226 -13.74 -20.72 14.09
C ARG A 226 -12.74 -21.89 14.19
N ARG A 227 -11.45 -21.64 14.06
CA ARG A 227 -10.39 -22.60 14.37
C ARG A 227 -9.57 -22.09 15.56
N PRO A 228 -9.34 -22.90 16.60
CA PRO A 228 -8.66 -22.44 17.80
C PRO A 228 -7.17 -22.33 17.50
N HIS A 229 -6.72 -21.18 17.00
CA HIS A 229 -5.34 -20.77 17.18
C HIS A 229 -5.24 -20.12 18.56
N CYS A 230 -4.80 -20.92 19.53
CA CYS A 230 -4.52 -20.48 20.89
C CYS A 230 -3.56 -19.29 20.87
N GLY A 231 -4.00 -18.09 21.28
CA GLY A 231 -3.07 -16.98 21.45
C GLY A 231 -3.69 -15.63 21.82
N CYS A 232 -4.85 -15.28 21.27
CA CYS A 232 -5.46 -13.97 21.53
C CYS A 232 -6.91 -14.12 21.98
N ARG A 233 -7.12 -14.27 23.29
CA ARG A 233 -8.46 -14.15 23.89
C ARG A 233 -8.54 -12.78 24.58
N PRO A 234 -9.55 -11.94 24.28
CA PRO A 234 -9.77 -10.73 25.06
C PRO A 234 -10.03 -11.11 26.52
N LEU A 235 -9.36 -10.42 27.46
CA LEU A 235 -9.60 -10.62 28.88
C LEU A 235 -11.06 -10.25 29.21
N PRO A 236 -11.77 -11.04 30.04
CA PRO A 236 -13.10 -10.67 30.48
C PRO A 236 -13.02 -9.36 31.26
N ARG A 237 -13.87 -8.40 30.90
CA ARG A 237 -14.08 -7.19 31.70
C ARG A 237 -14.66 -7.62 33.05
N SER A 238 -14.00 -7.19 34.13
CA SER A 238 -14.45 -7.38 35.52
C SER A 238 -15.57 -6.40 35.87
#